data_AF-A0A4P6K401-F1
#
_entry.id   AF-A0A4P6K401-F1
#
_cell.length_a   1.000
_cell.length_b   1.000
_cell.length_c   1.000
_cell.angle_alpha   90.00
_cell.angle_beta   90.00
_cell.angle_gamma   90.00
#
_symmetry.space_group_name_H-M   'P 1'
#
loop_
_entity.id
_entity.type
_entity.pdbx_description
1 polymer ?
#
loop_
_entity_poly.entity_id
_entity_poly.type
_entity_poly.pdbx_seq_one_letter_code
_entity_poly.pdbx_strand_id
1 'polypeptide(L)'
;MKSLETFLSEKREVTIHTLASYIKQYIHEKCQSLLQEQQEELLRIFDQAGERAYGVFQRMLCQPIQEQLKQAGFVCEPDYPGDFQTSSLEYWGPPEERERCYWSTVKTAQGETLGTLVTQFFHDHTRFRIPRDPGILVLEETENEAIIAELSHASVRMMNNLQADLMQRRWAINQEPDVWEYSIEMGLADCLDSEHAEISGTLLDNTLSLWGHNGWELVTVIPQQGRLIGFFKRPAKRK
;
A
#
# COMPACT_ATOMS: atom_id res chain seq x y z
N MET A 1 16.45 -9.11 12.80
CA MET A 1 16.70 -9.63 11.43
C MET A 1 18.17 -9.83 11.11
N LYS A 2 18.50 -10.81 10.26
CA LYS A 2 19.82 -10.96 9.63
C LYS A 2 19.98 -10.03 8.41
N SER A 3 21.22 -9.80 7.96
CA SER A 3 21.48 -9.02 6.73
C SER A 3 20.92 -9.73 5.49
N LEU A 4 20.64 -8.97 4.43
CA LEU A 4 20.18 -9.51 3.15
C LEU A 4 21.17 -10.56 2.61
N GLU A 5 22.47 -10.27 2.61
CA GLU A 5 23.50 -11.21 2.15
C GLU A 5 23.45 -12.55 2.89
N THR A 6 23.29 -12.52 4.22
CA THR A 6 23.16 -13.75 5.03
C THR A 6 21.85 -14.46 4.73
N PHE A 7 20.76 -13.72 4.49
CA PHE A 7 19.48 -14.32 4.10
C PHE A 7 19.56 -15.01 2.74
N LEU A 8 20.27 -14.43 1.77
CA LEU A 8 20.40 -14.96 0.42
C LEU A 8 21.33 -16.17 0.34
N SER A 9 22.40 -16.22 1.14
CA SER A 9 23.33 -17.36 1.13
C SER A 9 22.71 -18.69 1.55
N GLU A 10 21.57 -18.65 2.25
CA GLU A 10 20.78 -19.82 2.64
C GLU A 10 19.77 -20.25 1.56
N LYS A 11 19.61 -19.48 0.48
CA LYS A 11 18.63 -19.75 -0.58
C LYS A 11 19.28 -20.53 -1.70
N ARG A 12 18.53 -21.49 -2.25
CA ARG A 12 18.96 -22.26 -3.44
C ARG A 12 18.93 -21.40 -4.70
N GLU A 13 18.02 -20.45 -4.74
CA GLU A 13 17.79 -19.55 -5.87
C GLU A 13 17.35 -18.17 -5.36
N VAL A 14 17.83 -17.12 -6.02
CA VAL A 14 17.45 -15.75 -5.71
C VAL A 14 16.52 -15.24 -6.80
N THR A 15 15.24 -15.14 -6.46
CA THR A 15 14.19 -14.60 -7.32
C THR A 15 13.68 -13.29 -6.75
N ILE A 16 12.87 -12.56 -7.52
CA ILE A 16 12.17 -11.37 -7.04
C ILE A 16 11.29 -11.66 -5.81
N HIS A 17 10.68 -12.85 -5.74
CA HIS A 17 9.92 -13.29 -4.56
C HIS A 17 10.79 -13.50 -3.33
N THR A 18 12.02 -13.99 -3.51
CA THR A 18 13.00 -14.12 -2.41
C THR A 18 13.31 -12.74 -1.82
N LEU A 19 13.53 -11.74 -2.67
CA LEU A 19 13.76 -10.35 -2.23
C LEU A 19 12.53 -9.76 -1.55
N ALA A 20 11.35 -9.91 -2.14
CA ALA A 20 10.10 -9.44 -1.55
C ALA A 20 9.83 -10.05 -0.17
N SER A 21 10.10 -11.36 0.01
CA SER A 21 9.94 -12.02 1.31
C SER A 21 10.87 -11.42 2.38
N TYR A 22 12.11 -11.10 2.02
CA TYR A 22 13.04 -10.44 2.95
C TYR A 22 12.54 -9.04 3.34
N ILE A 23 12.11 -8.26 2.36
CA ILE A 23 11.63 -6.89 2.56
C ILE A 23 10.36 -6.88 3.41
N LYS A 24 9.42 -7.81 3.17
CA LYS A 24 8.23 -7.99 4.02
C LYS A 24 8.61 -8.22 5.47
N GLN A 25 9.58 -9.10 5.73
CA GLN A 25 10.07 -9.35 7.08
C GLN A 25 10.71 -8.10 7.69
N TYR A 26 11.53 -7.37 6.93
CA TYR A 26 12.15 -6.13 7.39
C TYR A 26 11.11 -5.10 7.82
N ILE A 27 10.12 -4.84 6.96
CA ILE A 27 9.07 -3.86 7.20
C ILE A 27 8.26 -4.26 8.44
N HIS A 28 7.87 -5.53 8.54
CA HIS A 28 7.15 -6.03 9.71
C HIS A 28 7.93 -5.87 11.02
N GLU A 29 9.25 -6.13 11.01
CA GLU A 29 10.10 -5.99 12.19
C GLU A 29 10.42 -4.52 12.57
N LYS A 30 10.39 -3.59 11.60
CA LYS A 30 10.95 -2.22 11.76
C LYS A 30 9.95 -1.09 11.68
N CYS A 31 8.83 -1.27 10.98
CA CYS A 31 7.86 -0.19 10.71
C CYS A 31 7.37 0.46 12.00
N GLN A 32 6.84 -0.34 12.92
CA GLN A 32 6.24 0.16 14.17
C GLN A 32 7.27 0.81 15.10
N SER A 33 8.46 0.22 15.25
CA SER A 33 9.51 0.81 16.08
C SER A 33 9.99 2.14 15.51
N LEU A 34 10.20 2.21 14.19
CA LEU A 34 10.63 3.43 13.52
C LEU A 34 9.57 4.54 13.65
N LEU A 35 8.29 4.19 13.50
CA LEU A 35 7.18 5.14 13.69
C LEU A 35 7.13 5.67 15.11
N GLN A 36 7.33 4.82 16.10
CA GLN A 36 7.34 5.23 17.51
C GLN A 36 8.55 6.12 17.83
N GLU A 37 9.74 5.75 17.35
CA GLU A 37 10.98 6.49 17.57
C GLU A 37 10.98 7.87 16.90
N GLN A 38 10.37 7.99 15.72
CA GLN A 38 10.36 9.23 14.92
C GLN A 38 9.03 9.99 15.02
N GLN A 39 8.12 9.60 15.92
CA GLN A 39 6.75 10.11 15.96
C GLN A 39 6.68 11.64 16.09
N GLU A 40 7.40 12.19 17.06
CA GLU A 40 7.38 13.64 17.33
C GLU A 40 7.92 14.44 16.15
N GLU A 41 9.01 13.97 15.54
CA GLU A 41 9.63 14.64 14.39
C GLU A 41 8.75 14.54 13.14
N LEU A 42 8.15 13.39 12.87
CA LEU A 42 7.24 13.20 11.75
C LEU A 42 5.97 14.06 11.90
N LEU A 43 5.40 14.16 13.10
CA LEU A 43 4.30 15.07 13.40
C LEU A 43 4.70 16.52 13.18
N ARG A 44 5.88 16.92 13.67
CA ARG A 44 6.40 18.27 13.47
C ARG A 44 6.60 18.60 11.99
N ILE A 45 7.13 17.66 11.19
CA ILE A 45 7.27 17.83 9.74
C ILE A 45 5.89 17.92 9.09
N PHE A 46 4.92 17.12 9.51
CA PHE A 46 3.57 17.17 8.98
C PHE A 46 2.90 18.52 9.27
N ASP A 47 3.03 19.05 10.48
CA ASP A 47 2.50 20.36 10.83
C ASP A 47 3.15 21.51 10.03
N GLN A 48 4.41 21.34 9.63
CA GLN A 48 5.16 22.36 8.88
C GLN A 48 5.03 22.23 7.36
N ALA A 49 4.91 21.01 6.84
CA ALA A 49 5.11 20.69 5.44
C ALA A 49 4.11 19.65 4.88
N GLY A 50 3.10 19.29 5.68
CA GLY A 50 2.01 18.39 5.31
C GLY A 50 2.51 17.01 4.87
N GLU A 51 2.01 16.57 3.72
CA GLU A 51 2.24 15.22 3.18
C GLU A 51 3.71 14.87 2.94
N ARG A 52 4.61 15.86 2.90
CA ARG A 52 6.05 15.61 2.80
C ARG A 52 6.57 14.73 3.95
N ALA A 53 5.89 14.74 5.12
CA ALA A 53 6.21 13.84 6.21
C ALA A 53 6.14 12.35 5.81
N TYR A 54 5.21 11.98 4.92
CA TYR A 54 5.09 10.61 4.42
C TYR A 54 6.29 10.21 3.57
N GLY A 55 6.76 11.09 2.69
CA GLY A 55 7.99 10.86 1.91
C GLY A 55 9.24 10.76 2.79
N VAL A 56 9.29 11.50 3.90
CA VAL A 56 10.37 11.40 4.90
C VAL A 56 10.31 10.04 5.61
N PHE A 57 9.14 9.61 6.08
CA PHE A 57 8.94 8.29 6.69
C PHE A 57 9.31 7.15 5.72
N GLN A 58 8.80 7.18 4.49
CA GLN A 58 9.12 6.21 3.44
C GLN A 58 10.62 6.10 3.23
N ARG A 59 11.33 7.24 3.13
CA ARG A 59 12.78 7.23 2.95
C ARG A 59 13.51 6.59 4.14
N MET A 60 13.12 6.95 5.37
CA MET A 60 13.72 6.35 6.57
C MET A 60 13.52 4.83 6.62
N LEU A 61 12.33 4.36 6.23
CA LEU A 61 12.02 2.93 6.22
C LEU A 61 12.76 2.17 5.11
N CYS A 62 12.81 2.74 3.90
CA CYS A 62 13.29 2.04 2.70
C CYS A 62 14.79 2.21 2.42
N GLN A 63 15.43 3.26 2.92
CA GLN A 63 16.85 3.50 2.65
C GLN A 63 17.75 2.33 3.08
N PRO A 64 17.59 1.72 4.27
CA PRO A 64 18.41 0.57 4.66
C PRO A 64 18.15 -0.68 3.78
N ILE A 65 16.98 -0.79 3.16
CA ILE A 65 16.68 -1.86 2.20
C ILE A 65 17.43 -1.60 0.89
N GLN A 66 17.34 -0.38 0.36
CA GLN A 66 18.04 0.04 -0.87
C GLN A 66 19.57 -0.17 -0.73
N GLU A 67 20.13 0.20 0.42
CA GLU A 67 21.56 0.00 0.70
C GLU A 67 21.95 -1.48 0.70
N GLN A 68 21.13 -2.34 1.32
CA GLN A 68 21.38 -3.78 1.35
C GLN A 68 21.21 -4.45 -0.01
N LEU A 69 20.21 -4.04 -0.81
CA LEU A 69 20.03 -4.51 -2.18
C LEU A 69 21.27 -4.20 -3.02
N LYS A 70 21.76 -2.96 -2.92
CA LYS A 70 22.97 -2.52 -3.62
C LYS A 70 24.21 -3.28 -3.17
N GLN A 71 24.40 -3.50 -1.85
CA GLN A 71 25.51 -4.28 -1.31
C GLN A 71 25.50 -5.74 -1.81
N ALA A 72 24.32 -6.34 -1.89
CA ALA A 72 24.12 -7.68 -2.42
C ALA A 72 24.24 -7.77 -3.96
N GLY A 73 24.52 -6.66 -4.64
CA GLY A 73 24.76 -6.62 -6.09
C GLY A 73 23.50 -6.47 -6.94
N PHE A 74 22.36 -6.08 -6.36
CA PHE A 74 21.15 -5.75 -7.12
C PHE A 74 21.14 -4.28 -7.53
N VAL A 75 20.59 -4.03 -8.71
CA VAL A 75 20.33 -2.69 -9.23
C VAL A 75 18.81 -2.50 -9.29
N CYS A 76 18.30 -1.45 -8.64
CA CYS A 76 16.88 -1.08 -8.69
C CYS A 76 16.73 0.13 -9.61
N GLU A 77 15.80 0.06 -10.55
CA GLU A 77 15.50 1.13 -11.50
C GLU A 77 14.00 1.49 -11.46
N PRO A 78 13.62 2.68 -10.95
CA PRO A 78 14.46 3.60 -10.18
C PRO A 78 14.87 3.03 -8.81
N ASP A 79 15.71 3.75 -8.06
CA ASP A 79 16.14 3.35 -6.72
C ASP A 79 14.94 2.96 -5.83
N TYR A 80 15.08 1.88 -5.05
CA TYR A 80 14.01 1.37 -4.19
C TYR A 80 13.58 2.43 -3.15
N PRO A 81 12.26 2.65 -2.95
CA PRO A 81 11.13 1.85 -3.45
C PRO A 81 10.50 2.35 -4.77
N GLY A 82 11.11 3.34 -5.41
CA GLY A 82 10.55 4.05 -6.55
C GLY A 82 10.61 5.56 -6.37
N ASP A 83 10.11 6.29 -7.37
CA ASP A 83 10.01 7.75 -7.41
C ASP A 83 8.55 8.22 -7.45
N PHE A 84 8.28 9.32 -6.77
CA PHE A 84 6.93 9.89 -6.68
C PHE A 84 6.37 10.35 -8.02
N GLN A 85 7.21 10.84 -8.94
CA GLN A 85 6.76 11.45 -10.20
C GLN A 85 6.55 10.41 -11.30
N THR A 86 7.43 9.41 -11.38
CA THR A 86 7.50 8.52 -12.55
C THR A 86 7.16 7.07 -12.25
N SER A 87 7.24 6.64 -10.99
CA SER A 87 7.08 5.24 -10.59
C SER A 87 6.26 5.13 -9.30
N SER A 88 5.15 5.87 -9.27
CA SER A 88 4.13 5.73 -8.24
C SER A 88 2.72 5.94 -8.77
N LEU A 89 1.73 5.33 -8.10
CA LEU A 89 0.32 5.44 -8.43
C LEU A 89 -0.52 5.50 -7.15
N GLU A 90 -1.39 6.50 -7.08
CA GLU A 90 -2.26 6.78 -5.94
C GLU A 90 -3.65 6.15 -6.13
N TYR A 91 -4.11 5.43 -5.12
CA TYR A 91 -5.45 4.88 -5.04
C TYR A 91 -6.22 5.53 -3.89
N TRP A 92 -7.29 6.24 -4.28
CA TRP A 92 -8.14 6.97 -3.35
C TRP A 92 -9.24 6.08 -2.81
N GLY A 93 -9.27 5.95 -1.49
CA GLY A 93 -10.39 5.36 -0.76
C GLY A 93 -10.64 6.03 0.58
N PRO A 94 -11.31 5.34 1.51
CA PRO A 94 -11.37 5.76 2.91
C PRO A 94 -9.98 6.02 3.49
N PRO A 95 -9.80 6.93 4.47
CA PRO A 95 -8.50 7.27 5.04
C PRO A 95 -7.69 6.07 5.59
N GLU A 96 -8.37 4.96 5.92
CA GLU A 96 -7.73 3.72 6.35
C GLU A 96 -7.17 2.88 5.20
N GLU A 97 -7.70 3.04 3.98
CA GLU A 97 -7.42 2.22 2.80
C GLU A 97 -6.72 2.99 1.67
N ARG A 98 -6.58 4.32 1.78
CA ARG A 98 -5.81 5.13 0.83
C ARG A 98 -4.38 4.63 0.76
N GLU A 99 -3.93 4.36 -0.46
CA GLU A 99 -2.60 3.81 -0.70
C GLU A 99 -1.93 4.49 -1.88
N ARG A 100 -0.60 4.58 -1.78
CA ARG A 100 0.26 4.82 -2.93
C ARG A 100 1.16 3.64 -3.15
N CYS A 101 1.09 3.06 -4.34
CA CYS A 101 2.04 2.06 -4.80
C CYS A 101 3.26 2.77 -5.38
N TYR A 102 4.46 2.40 -4.94
CA TYR A 102 5.73 2.76 -5.59
C TYR A 102 6.35 1.51 -6.16
N TRP A 103 7.10 1.61 -7.26
CA TRP A 103 7.77 0.43 -7.83
C TRP A 103 9.21 0.68 -8.29
N SER A 104 9.97 -0.40 -8.28
CA SER A 104 11.32 -0.49 -8.82
C SER A 104 11.52 -1.82 -9.53
N THR A 105 11.99 -1.77 -10.78
CA THR A 105 12.44 -2.96 -11.51
C THR A 105 13.79 -3.39 -10.97
N VAL A 106 13.95 -4.67 -10.64
CA VAL A 106 15.17 -5.19 -10.02
C VAL A 106 15.97 -6.01 -11.02
N LYS A 107 17.26 -5.70 -11.12
CA LYS A 107 18.22 -6.41 -11.96
C LYS A 107 19.39 -6.95 -11.13
N THR A 108 19.98 -8.04 -11.58
CA THR A 108 21.26 -8.54 -11.04
C THR A 108 22.42 -7.67 -11.53
N ALA A 109 23.59 -7.80 -10.91
CA ALA A 109 24.81 -7.13 -11.37
C ALA A 109 25.19 -7.50 -12.81
N GLN A 110 24.72 -8.66 -13.31
CA GLN A 110 24.94 -9.14 -14.66
C GLN A 110 23.92 -8.58 -15.67
N GLY A 111 22.94 -7.79 -15.20
CA GLY A 111 21.90 -7.17 -16.04
C GLY A 111 20.68 -8.05 -16.28
N GLU A 112 20.60 -9.24 -15.66
CA GLU A 112 19.41 -10.07 -15.70
C GLU A 112 18.28 -9.42 -14.91
N THR A 113 17.11 -9.27 -15.52
CA THR A 113 15.96 -8.65 -14.85
C THR A 113 15.19 -9.72 -14.08
N LEU A 114 14.99 -9.49 -12.78
CA LEU A 114 14.32 -10.44 -11.89
C LEU A 114 12.80 -10.22 -11.81
N GLY A 115 12.33 -9.01 -12.13
CA GLY A 115 10.94 -8.57 -11.99
C GLY A 115 10.86 -7.21 -11.30
N THR A 116 9.68 -6.87 -10.78
CA THR A 116 9.39 -5.58 -10.16
C THR A 116 8.96 -5.75 -8.71
N LEU A 117 9.59 -4.97 -7.82
CA LEU A 117 9.13 -4.81 -6.44
C LEU A 117 8.16 -3.64 -6.38
N VAL A 118 6.99 -3.86 -5.77
CA VAL A 118 6.02 -2.80 -5.50
C VAL A 118 5.86 -2.63 -4.00
N THR A 119 5.96 -1.39 -3.51
CA THR A 119 5.69 -1.04 -2.11
C THR A 119 4.39 -0.25 -1.99
N GLN A 120 3.43 -0.76 -1.23
CA GLN A 120 2.16 -0.08 -0.93
C GLN A 120 2.28 0.72 0.36
N PHE A 121 2.19 2.05 0.29
CA PHE A 121 2.18 2.93 1.45
C PHE A 121 0.78 3.44 1.75
N PHE A 122 0.26 3.06 2.92
CA PHE A 122 -1.04 3.52 3.41
C PHE A 122 -0.90 4.82 4.19
N HIS A 123 -1.75 5.81 3.90
CA HIS A 123 -1.63 7.14 4.48
C HIS A 123 -2.95 7.92 4.57
N ASP A 124 -2.93 9.04 5.31
CA ASP A 124 -4.09 9.85 5.65
C ASP A 124 -3.82 11.33 5.36
N HIS A 125 -4.52 11.92 4.38
CA HIS A 125 -4.33 13.33 4.02
C HIS A 125 -4.84 14.33 5.08
N THR A 126 -5.60 13.88 6.08
CA THR A 126 -6.22 14.77 7.08
C THR A 126 -5.39 14.95 8.34
N ARG A 127 -4.49 14.00 8.64
CA ARG A 127 -3.59 13.99 9.80
C ARG A 127 -2.46 13.02 9.56
N PHE A 128 -1.32 13.25 10.17
CA PHE A 128 -0.24 12.25 10.14
C PHE A 128 -0.67 10.96 10.83
N ARG A 129 -0.93 9.94 10.02
CA ARG A 129 -1.25 8.57 10.42
C ARG A 129 -0.78 7.60 9.34
N ILE A 130 -0.17 6.50 9.77
CA ILE A 130 0.10 5.30 8.95
C ILE A 130 -0.88 4.21 9.41
N PRO A 131 -1.96 3.94 8.66
CA PRO A 131 -3.03 3.05 9.11
C PRO A 131 -2.59 1.59 9.33
N ARG A 132 -1.66 1.11 8.49
CA ARG A 132 -1.07 -0.24 8.56
C ARG A 132 0.34 -0.24 7.97
N ASP A 133 1.08 -1.30 8.26
CA ASP A 133 2.43 -1.48 7.73
C ASP A 133 2.42 -1.49 6.19
N PRO A 134 3.46 -0.94 5.53
CA PRO A 134 3.55 -0.99 4.08
C PRO A 134 3.51 -2.42 3.52
N GLY A 135 2.73 -2.60 2.46
CA GLY A 135 2.61 -3.87 1.75
C GLY A 135 3.73 -4.03 0.72
N ILE A 136 4.07 -5.28 0.39
CA ILE A 136 5.01 -5.59 -0.70
C ILE A 136 4.36 -6.56 -1.69
N LEU A 137 4.34 -6.16 -2.95
CA LEU A 137 3.90 -6.99 -4.07
C LEU A 137 5.09 -7.27 -5.00
N VAL A 138 4.93 -8.33 -5.79
CA VAL A 138 5.85 -8.71 -6.86
C VAL A 138 5.06 -8.73 -8.14
N LEU A 139 5.61 -8.12 -9.19
CA LEU A 139 5.11 -8.21 -10.55
C LEU A 139 6.22 -8.81 -11.43
N GLU A 140 5.83 -9.61 -12.42
CA GLU A 140 6.75 -10.11 -13.45
C GLU A 140 7.00 -9.04 -14.52
N GLU A 141 6.06 -8.10 -14.65
CA GLU A 141 6.09 -6.96 -15.55
C GLU A 141 7.20 -5.98 -15.16
N THR A 142 8.00 -5.57 -16.14
CA THR A 142 9.16 -4.70 -15.94
C THR A 142 9.02 -3.34 -16.64
N GLU A 143 8.05 -3.23 -17.55
CA GLU A 143 7.75 -2.03 -18.33
C GLU A 143 6.68 -1.21 -17.63
N ASN A 144 6.83 0.12 -17.66
CA ASN A 144 6.02 1.03 -16.86
C ASN A 144 4.52 0.93 -17.14
N GLU A 145 4.13 0.88 -18.41
CA GLU A 145 2.73 0.78 -18.83
C GLU A 145 2.10 -0.56 -18.41
N ALA A 146 2.88 -1.65 -18.46
CA ALA A 146 2.43 -2.97 -18.04
C ALA A 146 2.29 -3.04 -16.52
N ILE A 147 3.22 -2.45 -15.76
CA ILE A 147 3.14 -2.33 -14.30
C ILE A 147 1.88 -1.52 -13.90
N ILE A 148 1.62 -0.40 -14.56
CA ILE A 148 0.43 0.43 -14.30
C ILE A 148 -0.85 -0.35 -14.61
N ALA A 149 -0.87 -1.07 -15.74
CA ALA A 149 -2.02 -1.89 -16.12
C ALA A 149 -2.27 -2.99 -15.07
N GLU A 150 -1.23 -3.72 -14.65
CA GLU A 150 -1.36 -4.77 -13.65
C GLU A 150 -1.80 -4.22 -12.29
N LEU A 151 -1.18 -3.11 -11.87
CA LEU A 151 -1.57 -2.44 -10.64
C LEU A 151 -2.99 -1.92 -10.69
N SER A 152 -3.60 -1.66 -11.85
CA SER A 152 -4.99 -1.18 -11.95
C SER A 152 -6.01 -2.23 -11.52
N HIS A 153 -5.65 -3.52 -11.52
CA HIS A 153 -6.51 -4.59 -11.05
C HIS A 153 -6.51 -4.69 -9.52
N ALA A 154 -7.68 -4.57 -8.89
CA ALA A 154 -7.78 -4.66 -7.44
C ALA A 154 -7.35 -6.03 -6.90
N SER A 155 -7.54 -7.11 -7.66
CA SER A 155 -7.06 -8.45 -7.33
C SER A 155 -5.56 -8.45 -6.99
N VAL A 156 -4.75 -7.77 -7.79
CA VAL A 156 -3.30 -7.69 -7.63
C VAL A 156 -2.93 -6.96 -6.33
N ARG A 157 -3.59 -5.83 -6.06
CA ARG A 157 -3.31 -4.98 -4.90
C ARG A 157 -3.85 -5.57 -3.59
N MET A 158 -4.96 -6.29 -3.66
CA MET A 158 -5.69 -6.80 -2.49
C MET A 158 -5.38 -8.26 -2.14
N MET A 159 -4.89 -9.08 -3.08
CA MET A 159 -4.64 -10.52 -2.84
C MET A 159 -3.63 -10.80 -1.71
N ASN A 160 -2.69 -9.90 -1.44
CA ASN A 160 -1.71 -10.06 -0.35
C ASN A 160 -2.23 -9.60 1.03
N ASN A 161 -3.41 -8.96 1.11
CA ASN A 161 -3.98 -8.41 2.35
C ASN A 161 -5.12 -9.28 2.94
N LEU A 162 -5.48 -10.38 2.27
CA LEU A 162 -6.65 -11.22 2.59
C LEU A 162 -6.59 -11.95 3.95
N GLN A 163 -5.44 -12.04 4.61
CA GLN A 163 -5.29 -12.83 5.85
C GLN A 163 -5.11 -12.04 7.15
N ALA A 164 -4.79 -10.74 7.11
CA ALA A 164 -4.43 -10.01 8.32
C ALA A 164 -5.59 -9.20 8.97
N ASP A 165 -6.51 -8.64 8.18
CA ASP A 165 -7.50 -7.67 8.71
C ASP A 165 -8.83 -8.29 9.18
N LEU A 166 -9.16 -9.54 8.80
CA LEU A 166 -10.46 -10.15 9.12
C LEU A 166 -10.61 -10.63 10.58
N MET A 167 -9.55 -10.62 11.39
CA MET A 167 -9.57 -11.24 12.74
C MET A 167 -9.74 -10.29 13.93
N GLN A 168 -9.72 -8.97 13.75
CA GLN A 168 -9.93 -8.05 14.88
C GLN A 168 -10.71 -6.82 14.46
N ARG A 169 -11.99 -6.76 14.82
CA ARG A 169 -12.62 -5.67 15.61
C ARG A 169 -14.14 -5.75 15.55
N ARG A 170 -14.76 -5.74 16.73
CA ARG A 170 -16.21 -5.89 16.95
C ARG A 170 -16.89 -4.53 16.83
N TRP A 171 -18.03 -4.46 16.14
CA TRP A 171 -18.90 -3.29 16.13
C TRP A 171 -19.61 -3.07 17.47
N ALA A 172 -19.75 -1.80 17.83
CA ALA A 172 -20.81 -1.31 18.72
C ALA A 172 -21.69 -0.36 17.90
N ILE A 173 -22.91 -0.80 17.58
CA ILE A 173 -23.95 0.03 16.98
C ILE A 173 -24.77 0.61 18.13
N ASN A 174 -24.88 1.94 18.20
CA ASN A 174 -26.08 2.71 18.58
C ASN A 174 -25.69 4.12 19.04
N GLN A 175 -25.92 5.11 18.17
CA GLN A 175 -26.38 6.49 18.44
C GLN A 175 -26.38 7.28 17.12
N GLU A 176 -27.42 8.07 16.86
CA GLU A 176 -27.41 9.04 15.76
C GLU A 176 -26.32 10.08 16.05
N PRO A 177 -25.31 10.25 15.17
CA PRO A 177 -24.23 11.18 15.42
C PRO A 177 -24.63 12.61 15.05
N ASP A 178 -24.23 13.57 15.89
CA ASP A 178 -24.37 15.01 15.61
C ASP A 178 -23.48 15.48 14.44
N VAL A 179 -22.44 14.71 14.08
CA VAL A 179 -21.43 15.08 13.08
C VAL A 179 -21.06 13.87 12.23
N TRP A 180 -21.04 14.07 10.91
CA TRP A 180 -20.68 13.05 9.92
C TRP A 180 -19.31 13.34 9.30
N GLU A 181 -18.54 12.28 9.06
CA GLU A 181 -17.36 12.28 8.21
C GLU A 181 -17.73 11.69 6.86
N TYR A 182 -17.16 12.22 5.77
CA TYR A 182 -17.43 11.77 4.40
C TYR A 182 -16.12 11.33 3.73
N SER A 183 -16.20 10.31 2.88
CA SER A 183 -15.09 9.91 2.02
C SER A 183 -15.59 9.62 0.60
N ILE A 184 -14.65 9.72 -0.34
CA ILE A 184 -14.85 9.39 -1.74
C ILE A 184 -13.89 8.26 -2.08
N GLU A 185 -14.36 7.34 -2.90
CA GLU A 185 -13.61 6.23 -3.46
C GLU A 185 -13.74 6.23 -4.97
N MET A 186 -12.64 5.98 -5.68
CA MET A 186 -12.62 6.02 -7.15
C MET A 186 -12.13 4.72 -7.81
N GLY A 187 -11.63 3.76 -7.03
CA GLY A 187 -11.15 2.45 -7.44
C GLY A 187 -12.17 1.33 -7.29
N LEU A 188 -13.44 1.61 -6.97
CA LEU A 188 -14.50 0.58 -6.96
C LEU A 188 -14.63 -0.14 -8.31
N ALA A 189 -14.38 0.58 -9.41
CA ALA A 189 -14.38 0.00 -10.75
C ALA A 189 -13.25 -1.03 -10.94
N ASP A 190 -12.15 -0.90 -10.21
CA ASP A 190 -11.02 -1.84 -10.28
C ASP A 190 -11.37 -3.22 -9.71
N CYS A 191 -12.45 -3.30 -8.91
CA CYS A 191 -13.02 -4.55 -8.43
C CYS A 191 -13.96 -5.20 -9.47
N LEU A 192 -14.31 -4.50 -10.55
CA LEU A 192 -15.24 -4.97 -11.57
C LEU A 192 -14.46 -5.37 -12.82
N ASP A 193 -13.96 -6.60 -12.82
CA ASP A 193 -13.38 -7.23 -14.00
C ASP A 193 -14.45 -8.03 -14.76
N SER A 194 -14.79 -7.55 -15.96
CA SER A 194 -15.76 -8.23 -16.84
C SER A 194 -15.30 -9.61 -17.30
N GLU A 195 -13.99 -9.86 -17.33
CA GLU A 195 -13.42 -11.16 -17.73
C GLU A 195 -13.43 -12.16 -16.56
N HIS A 196 -13.47 -11.67 -15.31
CA HIS A 196 -13.46 -12.47 -14.09
C HIS A 196 -14.62 -12.11 -13.15
N ALA A 197 -15.86 -12.24 -13.63
CA ALA A 197 -17.06 -11.82 -12.89
C ALA A 197 -17.22 -12.46 -11.48
N GLU A 198 -16.80 -13.72 -11.30
CA GLU A 198 -16.87 -14.41 -10.00
C GLU A 198 -15.89 -13.84 -8.96
N ILE A 199 -14.68 -13.47 -9.41
CA ILE A 199 -13.67 -12.82 -8.57
C ILE A 199 -14.12 -11.39 -8.24
N SER A 200 -14.73 -10.71 -9.21
CA SER A 200 -15.19 -9.33 -9.09
C SER A 200 -16.23 -9.13 -8.00
N GLY A 201 -17.24 -10.01 -7.93
CA GLY A 201 -18.24 -9.96 -6.86
C GLY A 201 -17.60 -10.13 -5.48
N THR A 202 -16.68 -11.09 -5.34
CA THR A 202 -15.98 -11.35 -4.08
C THR A 202 -15.08 -10.19 -3.66
N LEU A 203 -14.34 -9.59 -4.60
CA LEU A 203 -13.50 -8.41 -4.33
C LEU A 203 -14.34 -7.21 -3.92
N LEU A 204 -15.43 -6.94 -4.63
CA LEU A 204 -16.33 -5.84 -4.29
C LEU A 204 -16.95 -6.04 -2.90
N ASP A 205 -17.45 -7.23 -2.61
CA ASP A 205 -18.03 -7.56 -1.30
C ASP A 205 -16.99 -7.42 -0.18
N ASN A 206 -15.75 -7.86 -0.41
CA ASN A 206 -14.66 -7.71 0.55
C ASN A 206 -14.29 -6.25 0.79
N THR A 207 -14.15 -5.46 -0.28
CA THR A 207 -13.86 -4.02 -0.21
C THR A 207 -14.94 -3.29 0.58
N LEU A 208 -16.21 -3.53 0.25
CA LEU A 208 -17.34 -2.92 0.95
C LEU A 208 -17.44 -3.40 2.40
N SER A 209 -17.14 -4.67 2.67
CA SER A 209 -17.13 -5.22 4.03
C SER A 209 -16.03 -4.60 4.89
N LEU A 210 -14.82 -4.44 4.35
CA LEU A 210 -13.69 -3.80 5.01
C LEU A 210 -14.02 -2.35 5.39
N TRP A 211 -14.72 -1.63 4.50
CA TRP A 211 -15.17 -0.27 4.80
C TRP A 211 -16.28 -0.22 5.81
N GLY A 212 -17.26 -1.14 5.71
CA GLY A 212 -18.28 -1.34 6.72
C GLY A 212 -17.66 -1.54 8.10
N HIS A 213 -16.65 -2.41 8.22
CA HIS A 213 -15.93 -2.63 9.49
C HIS A 213 -15.34 -1.34 10.08
N ASN A 214 -14.93 -0.40 9.23
CA ASN A 214 -14.44 0.94 9.63
C ASN A 214 -15.55 1.98 9.88
N GLY A 215 -16.81 1.55 9.88
CA GLY A 215 -18.00 2.35 10.13
C GLY A 215 -18.51 3.13 8.92
N TRP A 216 -17.91 2.92 7.73
CA TRP A 216 -18.32 3.59 6.50
C TRP A 216 -19.58 2.95 5.92
N GLU A 217 -20.57 3.79 5.66
CA GLU A 217 -21.82 3.45 4.98
C GLU A 217 -21.75 4.01 3.55
N LEU A 218 -21.98 3.15 2.55
CA LEU A 218 -22.12 3.56 1.16
C LEU A 218 -23.41 4.38 1.01
N VAL A 219 -23.28 5.63 0.57
CA VAL A 219 -24.41 6.55 0.36
C VAL A 219 -24.92 6.46 -1.07
N THR A 220 -24.00 6.56 -2.04
CA THR A 220 -24.34 6.50 -3.47
C THR A 220 -23.12 6.15 -4.31
N VAL A 221 -23.35 5.59 -5.50
CA VAL A 221 -22.33 5.34 -6.52
C VAL A 221 -22.74 6.07 -7.78
N ILE A 222 -21.85 6.89 -8.32
CA ILE A 222 -22.10 7.70 -9.52
C ILE A 222 -21.09 7.32 -10.60
N PRO A 223 -21.53 6.95 -11.82
CA PRO A 223 -20.62 6.79 -12.95
C PRO A 223 -20.21 8.18 -13.47
N GLN A 224 -18.90 8.43 -13.62
CA GLN A 224 -18.37 9.68 -14.16
C GLN A 224 -17.12 9.42 -14.99
N GLN A 225 -17.14 9.81 -16.27
CA GLN A 225 -15.98 9.71 -17.19
C GLN A 225 -15.35 8.30 -17.25
N GLY A 226 -16.18 7.26 -17.27
CA GLY A 226 -15.70 5.87 -17.32
C GLY A 226 -15.19 5.32 -15.98
N ARG A 227 -15.35 6.07 -14.88
CA ARG A 227 -15.03 5.63 -13.51
C ARG A 227 -16.30 5.50 -12.68
N LEU A 228 -16.24 4.66 -11.65
CA LEU A 228 -17.26 4.61 -10.60
C LEU A 228 -16.76 5.39 -9.38
N ILE A 229 -17.56 6.37 -8.96
CA ILE A 229 -17.27 7.18 -7.78
C ILE A 229 -18.23 6.76 -6.67
N GLY A 230 -17.70 6.14 -5.61
CA GLY A 230 -18.46 5.80 -4.41
C GLY A 230 -18.36 6.91 -3.37
N PHE A 231 -19.50 7.33 -2.81
CA PHE A 231 -19.56 8.27 -1.69
C PHE A 231 -19.92 7.53 -0.42
N PHE A 232 -19.15 7.75 0.63
CA PHE A 232 -19.29 7.09 1.93
C PHE A 232 -19.47 8.12 3.03
N LYS A 233 -20.20 7.74 4.08
CA LYS A 233 -20.31 8.51 5.32
C LYS A 233 -20.07 7.64 6.54
N ARG A 234 -19.60 8.21 7.64
CA ARG A 234 -19.58 7.55 8.96
C ARG A 234 -19.80 8.54 10.11
N PRO A 235 -20.24 8.09 11.28
CA PRO A 235 -20.22 8.90 12.50
C PRO A 235 -18.82 9.45 12.77
N ALA A 236 -18.67 10.76 12.94
CA ALA A 236 -17.39 11.35 13.31
C ALA A 236 -17.04 10.97 14.77
N LYS A 237 -15.80 10.55 15.00
CA LYS A 237 -15.32 10.30 16.37
C LYS A 237 -15.13 11.65 17.08
N ARG A 238 -15.77 11.85 18.23
CA ARG A 238 -15.47 13.00 19.10
C ARG A 238 -13.98 12.93 19.49
N LYS A 239 -13.24 14.02 19.24
CA LYS A 239 -11.83 14.17 19.62
C LYS A 239 -11.67 14.28 21.12
#